data_AF-A0A382H9V5-F1
#
_entry.id   AF-A0A382H9V5-F1
#
_cell.length_a   1.000
_cell.length_b   1.000
_cell.length_c   1.000
_cell.angle_alpha   90.00
_cell.angle_beta   90.00
_cell.angle_gamma   90.00
#
_symmetry.space_group_name_H-M   'P 1'
#
loop_
_entity.id
_entity.type
_entity.pdbx_description
1 polymer ?
#
loop_
_entity_poly.entity_id
_entity_poly.type
_entity_poly.pdbx_seq_one_letter_code
_entity_poly.pdbx_strand_id
1 'polypeptide(L)'
;MSRYKPKKMKQPVKAIREMCIECMGGRNSGQPLSKLISECSSPDCAVYEFRFGKNPYHKQKLSTEQRKSLSDRAKNSLLIRRAVGKTSSDLNDPYRTNGLDKGK
;
A
#
# COMPACT_ATOMS: atom_id res chain seq x y z
N MET A 1 -8.50 -9.94 -19.72
CA MET A 1 -8.83 -10.58 -18.43
C MET A 1 -10.30 -10.40 -18.11
N SER A 2 -11.02 -11.49 -17.81
CA SER A 2 -12.39 -11.40 -17.27
C SER A 2 -12.35 -10.70 -15.91
N ARG A 3 -13.10 -9.59 -15.76
CA ARG A 3 -13.17 -8.81 -14.51
C ARG A 3 -13.94 -9.52 -13.40
N TYR A 4 -14.73 -10.52 -13.77
CA TYR A 4 -15.67 -11.22 -12.88
C TYR A 4 -15.06 -12.40 -12.12
N LYS A 5 -13.95 -12.97 -12.62
CA LYS A 5 -13.36 -14.16 -12.01
C LYS A 5 -12.59 -13.82 -10.73
N PRO A 6 -12.62 -14.70 -9.71
CA PRO A 6 -11.77 -14.59 -8.54
C PRO A 6 -10.29 -14.55 -8.95
N LYS A 7 -9.47 -13.75 -8.25
CA LYS A 7 -8.04 -13.65 -8.54
C LYS A 7 -7.24 -14.57 -7.62
N LYS A 8 -6.36 -15.39 -8.20
CA LYS A 8 -5.37 -16.14 -7.41
C LYS A 8 -4.28 -15.18 -6.91
N MET A 9 -4.12 -15.10 -5.60
CA MET A 9 -3.15 -14.20 -4.96
C MET A 9 -2.03 -15.01 -4.30
N LYS A 10 -0.78 -14.56 -4.48
CA LYS A 10 0.39 -15.17 -3.81
C LYS A 10 0.52 -14.79 -2.34
N GLN A 11 0.02 -13.61 -1.96
CA GLN A 11 0.08 -13.13 -0.58
C GLN A 11 -1.14 -13.63 0.21
N PRO A 12 -0.96 -14.31 1.37
CA PRO A 12 -2.06 -14.89 2.14
C PRO A 12 -3.16 -13.88 2.49
N VAL A 13 -2.81 -12.71 2.99
CA VAL A 13 -3.80 -11.66 3.32
C VAL A 13 -4.57 -11.18 2.10
N LYS A 14 -3.95 -11.17 0.91
CA LYS A 14 -4.66 -10.82 -0.33
C LYS A 14 -5.58 -11.95 -0.79
N ALA A 15 -5.19 -13.21 -0.58
CA ALA A 15 -6.07 -14.36 -0.84
C ALA A 15 -7.28 -14.36 0.08
N ILE A 16 -7.10 -14.03 1.37
CA ILE A 16 -8.20 -13.85 2.33
C ILE A 16 -9.15 -12.75 1.85
N ARG A 17 -8.63 -11.61 1.39
CA ARG A 17 -9.47 -10.55 0.80
C ARG A 17 -10.31 -11.07 -0.37
N GLU A 18 -9.73 -11.84 -1.29
CA GLU A 18 -10.48 -12.40 -2.41
C GLU A 18 -11.57 -13.38 -1.92
N MET A 19 -11.28 -14.18 -0.90
CA MET A 19 -12.30 -15.02 -0.26
C MET A 19 -13.44 -14.19 0.35
N CYS A 20 -13.15 -13.09 1.04
CA CYS A 20 -14.18 -12.20 1.58
C CYS A 20 -15.03 -11.56 0.48
N ILE A 21 -14.44 -11.24 -0.68
CA ILE A 21 -15.19 -10.75 -1.84
C ILE A 21 -16.16 -11.81 -2.34
N GLU A 22 -15.71 -13.05 -2.52
CA GLU A 22 -16.56 -14.17 -2.95
C GLU A 22 -17.67 -14.45 -1.94
N CYS A 23 -17.35 -14.49 -0.64
CA CYS A 23 -18.30 -14.71 0.45
C CYS A 23 -19.44 -13.66 0.46
N MET A 24 -19.15 -12.40 0.12
CA MET A 24 -20.16 -11.33 0.08
C MET A 24 -20.89 -11.20 -1.27
N GLY A 25 -20.75 -12.16 -2.19
CA GLY A 25 -21.46 -12.14 -3.49
C GLY A 25 -20.59 -11.84 -4.71
N GLY A 26 -19.27 -11.83 -4.53
CA GLY A 26 -18.30 -11.80 -5.62
C GLY A 26 -18.14 -10.45 -6.32
N ARG A 27 -17.31 -10.45 -7.36
CA ARG A 27 -16.91 -9.25 -8.12
C ARG A 27 -18.02 -8.68 -9.03
N ASN A 28 -19.12 -9.41 -9.20
CA ASN A 28 -20.24 -9.04 -10.06
C ASN A 28 -21.44 -8.46 -9.30
N SER A 29 -21.31 -8.23 -7.99
CA SER A 29 -22.38 -7.70 -7.14
C SER A 29 -22.80 -6.26 -7.46
N GLY A 30 -22.18 -5.59 -8.44
CA GLY A 30 -22.47 -4.20 -8.80
C GLY A 30 -21.99 -3.15 -7.78
N GLN A 31 -21.49 -3.58 -6.62
CA GLN A 31 -20.92 -2.71 -5.59
C GLN A 31 -19.38 -2.64 -5.69
N PRO A 32 -18.76 -1.53 -5.27
CA PRO A 32 -17.32 -1.48 -5.06
C PRO A 32 -16.87 -2.54 -4.05
N LEU A 33 -15.84 -3.32 -4.39
CA LEU A 33 -15.38 -4.47 -3.57
C LEU A 33 -15.04 -4.10 -2.12
N SER A 34 -14.54 -2.88 -1.88
CA SER A 34 -14.25 -2.39 -0.52
C SER A 34 -15.51 -2.12 0.28
N LYS A 35 -16.56 -1.59 -0.35
CA LYS A 35 -17.86 -1.35 0.27
C LYS A 35 -18.53 -2.69 0.61
N LEU A 36 -18.53 -3.62 -0.35
CA LEU A 36 -19.08 -4.95 -0.21
C LEU A 36 -18.55 -5.68 1.05
N ILE A 37 -17.24 -5.78 1.22
CA ILE A 37 -16.65 -6.43 2.40
C ILE A 37 -16.75 -5.60 3.69
N SER A 38 -16.96 -4.28 3.59
CA SER A 38 -17.12 -3.42 4.76
C SER A 38 -18.47 -3.61 5.43
N GLU A 39 -19.48 -4.00 4.64
CA GLU A 39 -20.85 -4.30 5.08
C GLU A 39 -21.00 -5.73 5.63
N CYS A 40 -19.89 -6.47 5.77
CA CYS A 40 -19.90 -7.80 6.37
C CYS A 40 -20.35 -7.74 7.83
N SER A 41 -21.45 -8.44 8.15
CA SER A 41 -22.12 -8.45 9.46
C SER A 41 -21.62 -9.53 10.42
N SER A 42 -20.54 -10.26 10.08
CA SER A 42 -19.99 -11.35 10.89
C SER A 42 -18.67 -10.94 11.56
N PRO A 43 -18.70 -10.15 12.65
CA PRO A 43 -17.49 -9.72 13.35
C PRO A 43 -16.70 -10.88 13.97
N ASP A 44 -17.39 -11.96 14.34
CA ASP A 44 -16.78 -13.16 14.95
C ASP A 44 -16.12 -14.10 13.92
N CYS A 45 -16.18 -13.76 12.63
CA CYS A 45 -15.49 -14.53 11.61
C CYS A 45 -13.98 -14.51 11.87
N ALA A 46 -13.34 -15.68 11.90
CA ALA A 46 -11.90 -15.83 12.16
C ALA A 46 -11.00 -15.00 11.22
N VAL A 47 -11.49 -14.63 10.04
CA VAL A 47 -10.75 -13.81 9.06
C VAL A 47 -11.24 -12.35 8.99
N TYR A 48 -12.17 -11.94 9.85
CA TYR A 48 -12.85 -10.64 9.77
C TYR A 48 -11.86 -9.47 9.71
N GLU A 49 -10.85 -9.45 10.57
CA GLU A 49 -9.89 -8.35 10.63
C GLU A 49 -8.94 -8.29 9.42
N PHE A 50 -8.77 -9.41 8.73
CA PHE A 50 -7.93 -9.54 7.55
C PHE A 50 -8.68 -9.20 6.25
N ARG A 51 -10.00 -9.00 6.30
CA ARG A 51 -10.87 -8.85 5.12
C ARG A 51 -10.42 -7.79 4.12
N PHE A 52 -9.75 -6.74 4.60
CA PHE A 52 -9.22 -5.68 3.74
C PHE A 52 -7.89 -6.02 3.04
N GLY A 53 -7.36 -7.22 3.24
CA GLY A 53 -6.10 -7.68 2.68
C GLY A 53 -4.89 -7.00 3.30
N LYS A 54 -4.97 -6.75 4.61
CA LYS A 54 -3.91 -6.25 5.49
C LYS A 54 -3.94 -7.09 6.77
N ASN A 55 -2.78 -7.36 7.34
CA ASN A 55 -2.67 -8.02 8.64
C ASN A 55 -2.50 -6.95 9.73
N PRO A 56 -3.49 -6.75 10.63
CA PRO A 56 -3.40 -5.73 11.69
C PRO A 56 -2.34 -6.07 12.76
N TYR A 57 -1.95 -7.34 12.87
CA TYR A 57 -0.96 -7.85 13.81
C TYR A 57 0.47 -7.76 13.30
N HIS A 58 0.66 -7.56 12.00
CA HIS A 58 1.98 -7.40 11.41
C HIS A 58 2.46 -5.95 11.54
N LYS A 59 2.85 -5.55 12.76
CA LYS A 59 3.45 -4.25 13.05
C LYS A 59 4.97 -4.40 13.13
N GLN A 60 5.70 -3.78 12.20
CA GLN A 60 7.15 -3.67 12.34
C GLN A 60 7.47 -2.61 13.42
N LYS A 61 8.01 -3.05 14.56
CA LYS A 61 8.58 -2.17 15.57
C LYS A 61 9.97 -1.73 15.11
N LEU A 62 10.02 -0.66 14.33
CA LEU A 62 11.28 -0.05 13.90
C LEU A 62 11.68 1.06 14.88
N SER A 63 12.94 1.06 15.28
CA SER A 63 13.52 2.20 16.00
C SER A 63 13.53 3.44 15.10
N THR A 64 13.74 4.62 15.70
CA THR A 64 13.88 5.89 14.97
C THR A 64 15.01 5.81 13.94
N GLU A 65 16.15 5.24 14.32
CA GLU A 65 17.32 5.06 13.45
C GLU A 65 17.04 4.05 12.33
N GLN A 66 16.39 2.93 12.62
CA GLN A 66 16.00 1.96 11.59
C GLN A 66 15.00 2.58 10.60
N ARG A 67 14.03 3.37 11.08
CA ARG A 67 13.08 4.08 10.22
C ARG A 67 13.78 5.12 9.34
N LYS A 68 14.74 5.87 9.90
CA LYS A 68 15.55 6.86 9.17
C LYS A 68 16.38 6.19 8.08
N SER A 69 17.13 5.13 8.42
CA SER A 69 17.94 4.39 7.45
C SER A 69 17.11 3.78 6.31
N LEU A 70 15.92 3.25 6.59
CA LEU A 70 15.00 2.75 5.55
C LEU A 70 14.48 3.88 4.64
N SER A 71 14.14 5.03 5.22
CA SER A 71 13.77 6.25 4.47
C SER A 71 14.91 6.69 3.56
N ASP A 72 16.14 6.72 4.07
CA ASP A 72 17.32 7.16 3.30
C ASP A 72 17.62 6.18 2.16
N ARG A 73 17.53 4.87 2.41
CA ARG A 73 17.62 3.85 1.36
C ARG A 73 16.54 4.01 0.29
N ALA A 74 15.30 4.34 0.67
CA ALA A 74 14.22 4.57 -0.26
C ALA A 74 14.48 5.82 -1.14
N LYS A 75 14.91 6.94 -0.55
CA LYS A 75 15.30 8.15 -1.31
C LYS A 75 16.48 7.89 -2.25
N ASN A 76 17.36 6.96 -1.90
CA ASN A 76 18.52 6.59 -2.69
C ASN A 76 18.26 5.49 -3.72
N SER A 77 17.06 4.89 -3.73
CA SER A 77 16.67 3.90 -4.72
C SER A 77 16.56 4.53 -6.11
N LEU A 78 17.30 3.97 -7.07
CA LEU A 78 17.27 4.41 -8.47
C LEU A 78 15.87 4.34 -9.08
N LEU A 79 15.07 3.34 -8.69
CA LEU A 79 13.68 3.19 -9.15
C LEU A 79 12.80 4.33 -8.65
N ILE A 80 12.96 4.73 -7.39
CA ILE A 80 12.18 5.83 -6.79
C ILE A 80 12.63 7.17 -7.37
N ARG A 81 13.94 7.39 -7.54
CA ARG A 81 14.47 8.61 -8.17
C ARG A 81 13.94 8.81 -9.59
N ARG A 82 13.90 7.73 -10.39
CA ARG A 82 13.32 7.73 -11.75
C ARG A 82 11.82 8.02 -11.73
N ALA A 83 11.07 7.44 -10.80
CA ALA A 83 9.63 7.67 -10.68
C ALA A 83 9.27 9.11 -10.28
N VAL A 84 10.17 9.79 -9.54
CA VAL A 84 10.01 11.20 -9.11
C VAL A 84 10.58 12.19 -10.14
N GLY A 85 11.16 11.71 -11.26
CA GLY A 85 11.68 12.56 -12.34
C GLY A 85 13.00 13.27 -12.03
N LYS A 86 13.76 12.83 -11.00
CA LYS A 86 15.08 13.41 -10.70
C LYS A 86 16.14 12.84 -11.65
N THR A 87 16.77 13.70 -12.44
CA THR A 87 17.89 13.36 -13.32
C THR A 87 19.21 13.32 -12.53
N SER A 88 20.23 12.67 -13.09
CA SER A 88 21.53 12.43 -12.42
C SER A 88 22.30 13.70 -12.03
N SER A 89 21.94 14.87 -12.58
CA SER A 89 22.54 16.17 -12.25
C SER A 89 22.23 16.67 -10.83
N ASP A 90 21.15 16.18 -10.20
CA ASP A 90 20.75 16.59 -8.85
C ASP A 90 21.56 15.92 -7.72
N LEU A 91 22.48 15.00 -8.05
CA LEU A 91 23.19 14.19 -7.07
C LEU A 91 24.48 14.83 -6.52
N ASN A 92 25.00 15.88 -7.17
CA ASN A 92 26.31 16.46 -6.88
C ASN A 92 26.29 17.99 -6.71
N ASP A 93 25.20 18.58 -6.20
CA ASP A 93 25.19 20.01 -5.86
C ASP A 93 25.22 20.23 -4.34
N PRO A 94 26.40 20.48 -3.74
CA PRO A 94 26.54 20.78 -2.32
C PRO A 94 26.05 22.19 -1.93
N TYR A 95 25.60 23.04 -2.88
CA TYR A 95 25.25 24.44 -2.63
C TYR A 95 23.75 24.76 -2.65
N ARG A 96 22.85 23.79 -2.83
CA ARG A 96 21.41 24.06 -2.84
C ARG A 96 20.86 24.25 -1.41
N THR A 97 21.11 25.41 -0.82
CA THR A 97 20.42 25.89 0.38
C THR A 97 18.94 26.15 0.09
N ASN A 98 18.04 25.69 0.97
CA ASN A 98 16.61 26.02 0.90
C ASN A 98 16.42 27.53 1.11
N GLY A 99 16.24 28.29 0.03
CA GLY A 99 15.85 29.69 0.05
C GLY A 99 14.43 29.85 -0.47
N LEU A 100 13.43 29.73 0.41
CA LEU A 100 12.09 30.25 0.18
C LEU A 100 12.16 31.77 0.44
N ASP A 101 12.39 32.55 -0.60
CA ASP A 101 12.07 33.98 -0.57
C ASP A 101 10.79 34.20 -1.38
N LYS A 102 9.69 34.38 -0.65
CA LYS A 102 8.41 34.83 -1.21
C LYS A 102 8.43 36.35 -1.22
N GLY A 103 8.44 36.97 -2.39
CA GLY A 103 8.41 38.44 -2.44
C GLY A 103 8.10 39.03 -3.81
N LYS A 104 6.82 39.38 -3.97
CA LYS A 104 6.19 40.33 -4.92
C LYS A 104 6.07 39.92 -6.39
#